data_AF-A0A367JZ45-F1
#
_entry.id   AF-A0A367JZ45-F1
#
_cell.length_a   1.000
_cell.length_b   1.000
_cell.length_c   1.000
_cell.angle_alpha   90.00
_cell.angle_beta   90.00
_cell.angle_gamma   90.00
#
_symmetry.space_group_name_H-M   'P 1'
#
loop_
_entity.id
_entity.type
_entity.pdbx_description
1 polymer ?
#
loop_
_entity_poly.entity_id
_entity_poly.type
_entity_poly.pdbx_seq_one_letter_code
_entity_poly.pdbx_strand_id
1 'polypeptide(L)'
;HNVNEEQIKERLAEGEVDQELIRLQNNQSTLSSEIQRLSTHLNEHEATKHSLLEKINDLEKEKQKQNEHIKQLHSHIKEKESTIQTLQTSAMEVDADTNKFEAFLDLRKRLRRSIFRGEEYSHDADVILSEVEQFKGVTFELVKQTSMGKLMKLITQRTFKTDPYHIHQRSTELLKHYAKLSIPVLAPTQTGRGSMVVLSVNAGREEELIMEMRGALSTLQEENTKLKQKLKLMQEGFKRLKEAIEHPSEPNIELDSFSLMDSSSDHVLLE
;
A
#
# COMPACT_ATOMS: atom_id res chain seq x y z
N HIS A 1 -94.02 -73.87 -16.85
CA HIS A 1 -92.54 -73.94 -16.84
C HIS A 1 -91.83 -72.82 -17.62
N ASN A 2 -92.53 -71.92 -18.34
CA ASN A 2 -91.87 -70.87 -19.15
C ASN A 2 -91.37 -69.62 -18.40
N VAL A 3 -91.78 -69.38 -17.15
CA VAL A 3 -91.44 -68.12 -16.45
C VAL A 3 -89.96 -68.07 -15.99
N ASN A 4 -89.32 -69.23 -15.80
CA ASN A 4 -87.92 -69.27 -15.36
C ASN A 4 -86.91 -69.17 -16.51
N GLU A 5 -87.24 -69.59 -17.74
CA GLU A 5 -86.31 -69.48 -18.87
C GLU A 5 -86.25 -68.05 -19.44
N GLU A 6 -87.34 -67.28 -19.39
CA GLU A 6 -87.32 -65.86 -19.75
C GLU A 6 -86.56 -65.02 -18.71
N GLN A 7 -86.72 -65.29 -17.41
CA GLN A 7 -85.94 -64.60 -16.36
C GLN A 7 -84.45 -64.98 -16.36
N ILE A 8 -84.09 -66.18 -16.84
CA ILE A 8 -82.70 -66.61 -17.01
C ILE A 8 -82.12 -66.03 -18.31
N LYS A 9 -82.89 -65.87 -19.38
CA LYS A 9 -82.46 -65.19 -20.62
C LYS A 9 -82.38 -63.67 -20.50
N GLU A 10 -83.22 -63.06 -19.67
CA GLU A 10 -83.17 -61.64 -19.32
C GLU A 10 -81.98 -61.33 -18.38
N ARG A 11 -81.54 -62.33 -17.59
CA ARG A 11 -80.29 -62.29 -16.80
C ARG A 11 -79.04 -62.73 -17.56
N LEU A 12 -79.18 -63.40 -18.71
CA LEU A 12 -78.13 -63.55 -19.74
C LEU A 12 -77.98 -62.23 -20.52
N ALA A 13 -77.93 -61.13 -19.79
CA ALA A 13 -77.58 -59.82 -20.27
C ALA A 13 -76.07 -59.82 -20.61
N GLU A 14 -75.73 -60.43 -21.76
CA GLU A 14 -74.45 -60.22 -22.43
C GLU A 14 -74.14 -58.70 -22.55
N GLY A 15 -75.19 -57.86 -22.62
CA GLY A 15 -75.07 -56.41 -22.61
C GLY A 15 -74.73 -55.74 -21.26
N GLU A 16 -75.03 -56.33 -20.09
CA GLU A 16 -74.62 -55.73 -18.79
C GLU A 16 -73.19 -56.07 -18.44
N VAL A 17 -72.78 -57.33 -18.66
CA VAL A 17 -71.40 -57.79 -18.44
C VAL A 17 -70.43 -57.12 -19.42
N ASP A 18 -70.82 -56.95 -20.69
CA ASP A 18 -70.00 -56.20 -21.65
C ASP A 18 -69.93 -54.71 -21.30
N GLN A 19 -71.00 -54.09 -20.81
CA GLN A 19 -70.97 -52.70 -20.36
C GLN A 19 -70.04 -52.50 -19.16
N GLU A 20 -70.03 -53.44 -18.21
CA GLU A 20 -69.15 -53.38 -17.04
C GLU A 20 -67.68 -53.63 -17.41
N LEU A 21 -67.43 -54.55 -18.34
CA LEU A 21 -66.10 -54.79 -18.91
C LEU A 21 -65.57 -53.56 -19.65
N ILE A 22 -66.39 -52.90 -20.47
CA ILE A 22 -66.04 -51.65 -21.17
C ILE A 22 -65.72 -50.53 -20.16
N ARG A 23 -66.50 -50.41 -19.07
CA ARG A 23 -66.22 -49.43 -18.00
C ARG A 23 -64.89 -49.70 -17.31
N LEU A 24 -64.61 -50.96 -16.98
CA LEU A 24 -63.32 -51.37 -16.39
C LEU A 24 -62.15 -51.06 -17.34
N GLN A 25 -62.32 -51.32 -18.63
CA GLN A 25 -61.29 -51.06 -19.64
C GLN A 25 -61.05 -49.54 -19.82
N ASN A 26 -62.10 -48.73 -19.79
CA ASN A 26 -62.00 -47.26 -19.80
C ASN A 26 -61.33 -46.73 -18.51
N ASN A 27 -61.67 -47.27 -17.35
CA ASN A 27 -61.03 -46.92 -16.09
C ASN A 27 -59.55 -47.30 -16.09
N GLN A 28 -59.21 -48.49 -16.59
CA GLN A 28 -57.81 -48.93 -16.73
C GLN A 28 -57.02 -48.01 -17.67
N SER A 29 -57.61 -47.62 -18.81
CA SER A 29 -57.00 -46.65 -19.73
C SER A 29 -56.76 -45.30 -19.06
N THR A 30 -57.76 -44.80 -18.33
CA THR A 30 -57.67 -43.53 -17.58
C THR A 30 -56.57 -43.59 -16.53
N LEU A 31 -56.54 -44.65 -15.71
CA LEU A 31 -55.53 -44.83 -14.67
C LEU A 31 -54.13 -44.98 -15.27
N SER A 32 -53.99 -45.68 -16.40
CA SER A 32 -52.72 -45.80 -17.11
C SER A 32 -52.23 -44.45 -17.64
N SER A 33 -53.14 -43.61 -18.13
CA SER A 33 -52.80 -42.26 -18.60
C SER A 33 -52.34 -41.36 -17.44
N GLU A 34 -52.98 -41.51 -16.26
CA GLU A 34 -52.61 -40.75 -15.07
C GLU A 34 -51.26 -41.20 -14.49
N ILE A 35 -50.98 -42.51 -14.49
CA ILE A 35 -49.67 -43.06 -14.12
C ILE A 35 -48.58 -42.52 -15.05
N GLN A 36 -48.81 -42.49 -16.36
CA GLN A 36 -47.87 -41.89 -17.31
C GLN A 36 -47.63 -40.42 -17.02
N ARG A 37 -48.69 -39.65 -16.76
CA ARG A 37 -48.58 -38.22 -16.42
C ARG A 37 -47.81 -37.98 -15.13
N LEU A 38 -48.02 -38.82 -14.11
CA LEU A 38 -47.27 -38.74 -12.86
C LEU A 38 -45.79 -39.08 -13.08
N SER A 39 -45.50 -40.09 -13.91
CA SER A 39 -44.13 -40.48 -14.27
C SER A 39 -43.38 -39.35 -14.99
N THR A 40 -44.01 -38.68 -15.95
CA THR A 40 -43.40 -37.52 -16.62
C THR A 40 -43.13 -36.39 -15.64
N HIS A 41 -44.09 -36.08 -14.77
CA HIS A 41 -43.95 -35.02 -13.78
C HIS A 41 -42.87 -35.32 -12.72
N LEU A 42 -42.69 -36.61 -12.38
CA LEU A 42 -41.64 -37.05 -11.47
C LEU A 42 -40.26 -36.91 -12.13
N ASN A 43 -40.12 -37.29 -13.41
CA ASN A 43 -38.88 -37.10 -14.16
C ASN A 43 -38.50 -35.62 -14.31
N GLU A 44 -39.48 -34.74 -14.57
CA GLU A 44 -39.27 -33.29 -14.62
C GLU A 44 -38.82 -32.75 -13.26
N HIS A 45 -39.41 -33.23 -12.16
CA HIS A 45 -39.00 -32.86 -10.82
C HIS A 45 -37.58 -33.35 -10.48
N GLU A 46 -37.19 -34.54 -10.94
CA GLU A 46 -35.81 -35.03 -10.79
C GLU A 46 -34.81 -34.20 -11.59
N ALA A 47 -35.15 -33.82 -12.82
CA ALA A 47 -34.30 -32.97 -13.65
C ALA A 47 -34.09 -31.58 -13.02
N THR A 48 -35.16 -30.95 -12.54
CA THR A 48 -35.08 -29.66 -11.85
C THR A 48 -34.29 -29.75 -10.55
N LYS A 49 -34.50 -30.82 -9.76
CA LYS A 49 -33.69 -31.09 -8.56
C LYS A 49 -32.20 -31.20 -8.90
N HIS A 50 -31.85 -31.92 -9.97
CA HIS A 50 -30.46 -32.09 -10.36
C HIS A 50 -29.81 -30.75 -10.78
N SER A 51 -30.53 -29.95 -11.58
CA SER A 51 -30.09 -28.61 -11.97
C SER A 51 -29.89 -27.67 -10.78
N LEU A 52 -30.78 -27.72 -9.79
CA LEU A 52 -30.62 -26.92 -8.57
C LEU A 52 -29.42 -27.35 -7.73
N LEU A 53 -29.17 -28.66 -7.61
CA LEU A 53 -28.00 -29.18 -6.90
C LEU A 53 -26.68 -28.77 -7.57
N GLU A 54 -26.63 -28.80 -8.89
CA GLU A 54 -25.47 -28.32 -9.66
C GLU A 54 -25.23 -26.82 -9.42
N LYS A 55 -26.31 -26.02 -9.47
CA LYS A 55 -26.22 -24.58 -9.19
C LYS A 55 -25.78 -24.27 -7.77
N ILE A 56 -26.21 -25.06 -6.78
CA ILE A 56 -25.72 -24.94 -5.39
C ILE A 56 -24.21 -25.20 -5.33
N ASN A 57 -23.73 -26.26 -5.97
CA ASN A 57 -22.32 -26.61 -5.99
C ASN A 57 -21.45 -25.51 -6.64
N ASP A 58 -21.93 -24.89 -7.72
CA ASP A 58 -21.24 -23.78 -8.37
C ASP A 58 -21.17 -22.53 -7.47
N LEU A 59 -22.28 -22.21 -6.80
CA LEU A 59 -22.33 -21.11 -5.83
C LEU A 59 -21.43 -21.36 -4.62
N GLU A 60 -21.31 -22.60 -4.14
CA GLU A 60 -20.41 -22.96 -3.06
C GLU A 60 -18.94 -22.79 -3.46
N LYS A 61 -18.57 -23.19 -4.68
CA LYS A 61 -17.22 -22.96 -5.22
C LYS A 61 -16.90 -21.48 -5.35
N GLU A 62 -17.84 -20.68 -5.86
CA GLU A 62 -17.66 -19.24 -6.01
C GLU A 62 -17.51 -18.55 -4.66
N LYS A 63 -18.35 -18.92 -3.68
CA LYS A 63 -18.23 -18.45 -2.29
C LYS A 63 -16.86 -18.78 -1.69
N GLN A 64 -16.33 -19.98 -1.96
CA GLN A 64 -15.01 -20.35 -1.47
C GLN A 64 -13.91 -19.46 -2.06
N LYS A 65 -13.92 -19.23 -3.38
CA LYS A 65 -12.97 -18.33 -4.06
C LYS A 65 -13.03 -16.91 -3.50
N GLN A 66 -14.23 -16.37 -3.31
CA GLN A 66 -14.41 -15.04 -2.73
C GLN A 66 -13.84 -14.96 -1.31
N ASN A 67 -14.06 -16.00 -0.49
CA ASN A 67 -13.52 -16.06 0.86
C ASN A 67 -11.98 -16.12 0.88
N GLU A 68 -11.36 -16.82 -0.07
CA GLU A 68 -9.90 -16.82 -0.25
C GLU A 68 -9.39 -15.44 -0.67
N HIS A 69 -10.08 -14.76 -1.58
CA HIS A 69 -9.72 -13.41 -2.00
C HIS A 69 -9.82 -12.40 -0.84
N ILE A 70 -10.88 -12.47 -0.03
CA ILE A 70 -11.03 -11.63 1.17
C ILE A 70 -9.88 -11.87 2.16
N LYS A 71 -9.46 -13.12 2.36
CA LYS A 71 -8.31 -13.42 3.23
C LYS A 71 -7.01 -12.80 2.71
N GLN A 72 -6.77 -12.84 1.40
CA GLN A 72 -5.62 -12.20 0.78
C GLN A 72 -5.64 -10.68 0.97
N LEU A 73 -6.79 -10.05 0.73
CA LEU A 73 -6.96 -8.60 0.94
C LEU A 73 -6.72 -8.20 2.40
N HIS A 74 -7.22 -8.95 3.37
CA HIS A 74 -6.93 -8.70 4.79
C HIS A 74 -5.44 -8.78 5.11
N SER A 75 -4.72 -9.74 4.51
CA SER A 75 -3.27 -9.84 4.69
C SER A 75 -2.55 -8.60 4.16
N HIS A 76 -2.93 -8.12 2.97
CA HIS A 76 -2.35 -6.90 2.39
C HIS A 76 -2.67 -5.65 3.21
N ILE A 77 -3.90 -5.52 3.72
CA ILE A 77 -4.27 -4.39 4.59
C ILE A 77 -3.39 -4.37 5.83
N LYS A 78 -3.21 -5.52 6.49
CA LYS A 78 -2.38 -5.63 7.70
C LYS A 78 -0.91 -5.27 7.43
N GLU A 79 -0.37 -5.68 6.29
CA GLU A 79 0.98 -5.31 5.86
C GLU A 79 1.10 -3.79 5.65
N LYS A 80 0.14 -3.18 4.96
CA LYS A 80 0.12 -1.72 4.75
C LYS A 80 -0.03 -0.94 6.05
N GLU A 81 -0.86 -1.39 6.98
CA GLU A 81 -1.00 -0.78 8.31
C GLU A 81 0.33 -0.79 9.08
N SER A 82 1.08 -1.90 9.06
CA SER A 82 2.39 -1.97 9.70
C SER A 82 3.41 -1.01 9.08
N THR A 83 3.34 -0.85 7.75
CA THR A 83 4.19 0.09 7.02
C THR A 83 3.87 1.53 7.41
N ILE A 84 2.58 1.87 7.49
CA ILE A 84 2.11 3.21 7.89
C ILE A 84 2.58 3.52 9.32
N GLN A 85 2.43 2.59 10.26
CA GLN A 85 2.90 2.79 11.64
C GLN A 85 4.40 3.09 11.69
N THR A 86 5.21 2.35 10.92
CA THR A 86 6.66 2.56 10.84
C THR A 86 7.01 3.94 10.27
N LEU A 87 6.31 4.37 9.22
CA LEU A 87 6.53 5.69 8.63
C LEU A 87 6.09 6.83 9.57
N GLN A 88 5.01 6.64 10.33
CA GLN A 88 4.55 7.61 11.33
C GLN A 88 5.57 7.79 12.45
N THR A 89 6.16 6.70 12.95
CA THR A 89 7.22 6.80 13.97
C THR A 89 8.44 7.55 13.44
N SER A 90 8.87 7.26 12.20
CA SER A 90 9.99 7.98 11.59
C SER A 90 9.70 9.45 11.34
N ALA A 91 8.46 9.80 10.95
CA ALA A 91 8.07 11.20 10.74
C ALA A 91 8.12 12.02 12.03
N MET A 92 7.70 11.43 13.17
CA MET A 92 7.78 12.10 14.47
C MET A 92 9.22 12.38 14.92
N GLU A 93 10.17 11.49 14.59
CA GLU A 93 11.59 11.72 14.87
C GLU A 93 12.15 12.90 14.05
N VAL A 94 11.76 13.01 12.77
CA VAL A 94 12.18 14.12 11.89
C VAL A 94 11.65 15.47 12.37
N ASP A 95 10.40 15.54 12.83
CA ASP A 95 9.81 16.79 13.38
C ASP A 95 10.51 17.21 14.68
N ALA A 96 10.88 16.25 15.53
CA ALA A 96 11.63 16.52 16.76
C ALA A 96 13.03 17.08 16.47
N ASP A 97 13.72 16.55 15.46
CA ASP A 97 15.05 17.02 15.07
C ASP A 97 15.02 18.36 14.33
N THR A 98 13.96 18.64 13.56
CA THR A 98 13.74 19.95 12.92
C THR A 98 13.54 21.05 13.98
N ASN A 99 12.76 20.77 15.03
CA ASN A 99 12.56 21.72 16.12
C ASN A 99 13.86 22.02 16.89
N LYS A 100 14.72 21.00 17.10
CA LYS A 100 16.05 21.21 17.72
C LYS A 100 16.96 22.05 16.82
N PHE A 101 16.92 21.83 15.51
CA PHE A 101 17.70 22.60 14.55
C PHE A 101 17.38 24.09 14.61
N GLU A 102 16.10 24.45 14.53
CA GLU A 102 15.67 25.85 14.56
C GLU A 102 16.02 26.54 15.88
N ALA A 103 15.79 25.86 17.02
CA ALA A 103 16.14 26.39 18.33
C ALA A 103 17.65 26.68 18.46
N PHE A 104 18.50 25.76 18.00
CA PHE A 104 19.96 25.94 18.03
C PHE A 104 20.44 27.02 17.05
N LEU A 105 19.79 27.12 15.88
CA LEU A 105 20.07 28.15 14.89
C LEU A 105 19.74 29.55 15.42
N ASP A 106 18.65 29.70 16.18
CA ASP A 106 18.24 30.96 16.76
C ASP A 106 19.15 31.41 17.90
N LEU A 107 19.62 30.48 18.74
CA LEU A 107 20.69 30.76 19.71
C LEU A 107 21.94 31.28 19.01
N ARG A 108 22.35 30.65 17.91
CA ARG A 108 23.50 31.08 17.10
C ARG A 108 23.31 32.51 16.56
N LYS A 109 22.13 32.83 16.02
CA LYS A 109 21.82 34.18 15.51
C LYS A 109 21.84 35.22 16.62
N ARG A 110 21.20 34.93 17.76
CA ARG A 110 21.17 35.81 18.94
C ARG A 110 22.58 36.06 19.49
N LEU A 111 23.38 35.02 19.64
CA LEU A 111 24.74 35.11 20.16
C LEU A 111 25.62 35.96 19.24
N ARG A 112 25.53 35.74 17.93
CA ARG A 112 26.24 36.57 16.94
C ARG A 112 25.84 38.04 17.03
N ARG A 113 24.55 38.35 17.16
CA ARG A 113 24.13 39.75 17.31
C ARG A 113 24.66 40.34 18.61
N SER A 114 24.57 39.61 19.72
CA SER A 114 24.98 40.09 21.03
C SER A 114 26.47 40.39 21.12
N ILE A 115 27.32 39.47 20.64
CA ILE A 115 28.79 39.61 20.72
C ILE A 115 29.32 40.68 19.77
N PHE A 116 28.70 40.85 18.59
CA PHE A 116 29.23 41.76 17.57
C PHE A 116 28.57 43.15 17.57
N ARG A 117 27.73 43.46 18.56
CA ARG A 117 27.02 44.76 18.68
C ARG A 117 27.85 45.89 19.27
N GLY A 118 28.90 45.60 20.05
CA GLY A 118 29.68 46.60 20.78
C GLY A 118 31.19 46.34 20.77
N GLU A 119 31.92 47.19 21.51
CA GLU A 119 33.37 47.08 21.74
C GLU A 119 33.73 46.25 22.99
N GLU A 120 32.73 45.75 23.72
CA GLU A 120 32.86 44.91 24.91
C GLU A 120 31.83 43.77 24.90
N TYR A 121 32.10 42.69 25.64
CA TYR A 121 31.14 41.60 25.81
C TYR A 121 29.97 42.03 26.71
N SER A 122 28.75 41.92 26.20
CA SER A 122 27.52 42.24 26.93
C SER A 122 27.08 41.11 27.86
N HIS A 123 26.33 41.45 28.90
CA HIS A 123 25.66 40.46 29.77
C HIS A 123 24.70 39.56 28.98
N ASP A 124 24.03 40.10 27.96
CA ASP A 124 23.19 39.31 27.05
C ASP A 124 23.98 38.19 26.37
N ALA A 125 25.24 38.44 25.98
CA ALA A 125 26.08 37.42 25.37
C ALA A 125 26.39 36.28 26.34
N ASP A 126 26.59 36.59 27.62
CA ASP A 126 26.80 35.60 28.69
C ASP A 126 25.58 34.69 28.90
N VAL A 127 24.38 35.28 29.00
CA VAL A 127 23.13 34.52 29.13
C VAL A 127 22.93 33.60 27.92
N ILE A 128 23.07 34.14 26.71
CA ILE A 128 22.90 33.34 25.49
C ILE A 128 23.97 32.23 25.38
N LEU A 129 25.23 32.51 25.76
CA LEU A 129 26.28 31.50 25.72
C LEU A 129 26.01 30.37 26.73
N SER A 130 25.47 30.70 27.89
CA SER A 130 25.05 29.73 28.89
C SER A 130 23.93 28.82 28.38
N GLU A 131 22.96 29.38 27.64
CA GLU A 131 21.92 28.59 26.96
C GLU A 131 22.50 27.66 25.88
N VAL A 132 23.53 28.11 25.16
CA VAL A 132 24.24 27.29 24.16
C VAL A 132 24.99 26.13 24.81
N GLU A 133 25.64 26.34 25.96
CA GLU A 133 26.36 25.29 26.70
C GLU A 133 25.42 24.22 27.27
N GLN A 134 24.22 24.62 27.68
CA GLN A 134 23.22 23.73 28.25
C GLN A 134 22.34 23.04 27.19
N PHE A 135 22.52 23.38 25.91
CA PHE A 135 21.72 22.82 24.83
C PHE A 135 21.96 21.31 24.71
N LYS A 136 20.90 20.51 24.88
CA LYS A 136 21.00 19.04 24.90
C LYS A 136 20.99 18.47 23.48
N GLY A 137 21.75 17.40 23.26
CA GLY A 137 21.73 16.64 22.00
C GLY A 137 22.47 17.33 20.85
N VAL A 138 23.49 18.13 21.14
CA VAL A 138 24.31 18.78 20.10
C VAL A 138 25.11 17.71 19.36
N THR A 139 24.83 17.52 18.08
CA THR A 139 25.58 16.63 17.18
C THR A 139 26.51 17.44 16.29
N PHE A 140 27.52 16.77 15.71
CA PHE A 140 28.42 17.42 14.75
C PHE A 140 27.66 18.02 13.55
N GLU A 141 26.69 17.29 13.02
CA GLU A 141 25.90 17.74 11.88
C GLU A 141 25.08 18.99 12.23
N LEU A 142 24.47 19.03 13.43
CA LEU A 142 23.75 20.22 13.91
C LEU A 142 24.67 21.45 14.01
N VAL A 143 25.88 21.30 14.56
CA VAL A 143 26.87 22.38 14.66
C VAL A 143 27.35 22.86 13.30
N LYS A 144 27.55 21.93 12.37
CA LYS A 144 27.99 22.20 10.99
C LYS A 144 26.92 22.96 10.22
N GLN A 145 25.68 22.47 10.22
CA GLN A 145 24.57 23.08 9.49
C GLN A 145 24.22 24.47 10.03
N THR A 146 24.14 24.65 11.35
CA THR A 146 23.88 25.97 11.96
C THR A 146 25.07 26.94 11.86
N SER A 147 26.24 26.46 11.41
CA SER A 147 27.50 27.19 11.39
C SER A 147 27.91 27.73 12.77
N MET A 148 27.53 27.03 13.85
CA MET A 148 27.88 27.42 15.22
C MET A 148 29.39 27.32 15.47
N GLY A 149 30.06 26.29 14.93
CA GLY A 149 31.52 26.16 15.04
C GLY A 149 32.29 27.32 14.40
N LYS A 150 31.79 27.86 13.28
CA LYS A 150 32.36 29.07 12.65
C LYS A 150 32.17 30.29 13.56
N LEU A 151 31.01 30.42 14.22
CA LEU A 151 30.77 31.51 15.17
C LEU A 151 31.72 31.41 16.36
N MET A 152 31.86 30.23 16.97
CA MET A 152 32.81 30.01 18.07
C MET A 152 34.23 30.40 17.66
N LYS A 153 34.68 29.95 16.48
CA LYS A 153 36.00 30.35 15.93
C LYS A 153 36.15 31.87 15.80
N LEU A 154 35.14 32.57 15.28
CA LEU A 154 35.18 34.03 15.16
C LEU A 154 35.27 34.71 16.53
N ILE A 155 34.55 34.21 17.54
CA ILE A 155 34.61 34.74 18.90
C ILE A 155 36.01 34.55 19.49
N THR A 156 36.62 33.37 19.31
CA THR A 156 37.99 33.11 19.80
C THR A 156 39.08 33.92 19.10
N GLN A 157 38.82 34.38 17.88
CA GLN A 157 39.76 35.22 17.12
C GLN A 157 39.65 36.70 17.48
N ARG A 158 38.50 37.14 18.02
CA ARG A 158 38.27 38.51 18.44
C ARG A 158 38.58 38.65 19.92
N THR A 159 39.59 39.45 20.25
CA THR A 159 39.89 39.81 21.63
C THR A 159 39.37 41.21 21.91
N PHE A 160 38.44 41.33 22.86
CA PHE A 160 38.08 42.63 23.44
C PHE A 160 39.01 42.96 24.60
N LYS A 161 39.10 44.25 24.95
CA LYS A 161 40.00 44.73 26.02
C LYS A 161 39.56 44.23 27.40
N THR A 162 38.26 43.98 27.56
CA THR A 162 37.60 43.57 28.80
C THR A 162 36.71 42.36 28.52
N ASP A 163 36.94 41.25 29.23
CA ASP A 163 36.10 40.04 29.18
C ASP A 163 35.65 39.64 30.58
N PRO A 164 34.68 40.37 31.16
CA PRO A 164 34.21 40.12 32.53
C PRO A 164 33.50 38.76 32.69
N TYR A 165 33.03 38.15 31.59
CA TYR A 165 32.24 36.91 31.61
C TYR A 165 32.98 35.70 31.04
N HIS A 166 34.29 35.82 30.77
CA HIS A 166 35.12 34.76 30.20
C HIS A 166 34.56 34.16 28.89
N ILE A 167 33.87 34.97 28.08
CA ILE A 167 33.22 34.56 26.83
C ILE A 167 34.25 33.96 25.86
N HIS A 168 35.47 34.51 25.85
CA HIS A 168 36.55 34.02 25.00
C HIS A 168 36.98 32.59 25.37
N GLN A 169 37.19 32.33 26.66
CA GLN A 169 37.57 31.01 27.16
C GLN A 169 36.46 29.99 26.91
N ARG A 170 35.22 30.33 27.26
CA ARG A 170 34.04 29.47 27.08
C ARG A 170 33.81 29.12 25.61
N SER A 171 33.94 30.09 24.71
CA SER A 171 33.85 29.87 23.27
C SER A 171 34.98 28.96 22.76
N THR A 172 36.17 29.05 23.35
CA THR A 172 37.30 28.16 23.03
C THR A 172 37.03 26.72 23.49
N GLU A 173 36.46 26.54 24.67
CA GLU A 173 36.07 25.24 25.20
C GLU A 173 34.95 24.60 24.39
N LEU A 174 33.92 25.37 24.01
CA LEU A 174 32.86 24.92 23.11
C LEU A 174 33.40 24.55 21.73
N LEU A 175 34.32 25.35 21.17
CA LEU A 175 34.95 25.02 19.89
C LEU A 175 35.72 23.69 19.97
N LYS A 176 36.46 23.45 21.06
CA LYS A 176 37.14 22.17 21.31
C LYS A 176 36.14 21.04 21.48
N HIS A 177 35.02 21.26 22.18
CA HIS A 177 33.97 20.28 22.33
C HIS A 177 33.36 19.90 20.97
N TYR A 178 33.01 20.88 20.14
CA TYR A 178 32.48 20.64 18.79
C TYR A 178 33.47 19.96 17.86
N ALA A 179 34.78 20.25 17.98
CA ALA A 179 35.81 19.53 17.25
C ALA A 179 35.97 18.08 17.71
N LYS A 180 35.62 17.76 18.97
CA LYS A 180 35.54 16.36 19.44
C LYS A 180 34.30 15.65 18.92
N LEU A 181 33.18 16.36 18.73
CA LEU A 181 31.99 15.81 18.06
C LEU A 181 32.27 15.46 16.60
N SER A 182 33.19 16.17 15.93
CA SER A 182 33.55 15.95 14.53
C SER A 182 34.42 14.72 14.26
N ILE A 183 34.82 13.98 15.30
CA ILE A 183 35.62 12.76 15.16
C ILE A 183 34.65 11.60 14.96
N PRO A 184 34.53 11.03 13.74
CA PRO A 184 33.90 9.75 13.56
C PRO A 184 34.81 8.72 14.22
N VAL A 185 34.26 7.91 15.13
CA VAL A 185 34.62 6.50 15.38
C VAL A 185 35.91 6.03 14.66
N LEU A 186 37.09 6.40 15.15
CA LEU A 186 38.38 5.88 14.64
C LEU A 186 39.36 5.46 15.75
N ALA A 187 39.02 5.64 17.02
CA ALA A 187 39.58 4.89 18.13
C ALA A 187 38.78 5.21 19.41
N PRO A 188 38.05 4.25 20.00
CA PRO A 188 37.93 4.24 21.44
C PRO A 188 39.35 4.05 21.98
N THR A 189 39.85 5.04 22.73
CA THR A 189 41.01 4.83 23.60
C THR A 189 40.68 3.69 24.56
N GLN A 190 41.33 2.56 24.31
CA GLN A 190 41.47 1.33 25.08
C GLN A 190 40.89 1.33 26.50
N THR A 191 39.96 0.40 26.74
CA THR A 191 40.10 -0.59 27.82
C THR A 191 39.40 -1.89 27.43
N GLY A 192 40.17 -2.98 27.30
CA GLY A 192 39.70 -4.34 27.55
C GLY A 192 39.29 -5.20 26.35
N ARG A 193 40.28 -5.91 25.80
CA ARG A 193 40.20 -7.28 25.20
C ARG A 193 38.98 -7.62 24.32
N GLY A 194 39.22 -7.76 23.02
CA GLY A 194 38.41 -8.67 22.20
C GLY A 194 38.41 -8.34 20.71
N SER A 195 39.08 -9.19 19.93
CA SER A 195 38.88 -9.41 18.48
C SER A 195 39.21 -8.25 17.53
N MET A 196 40.47 -8.26 17.11
CA MET A 196 40.95 -7.60 15.91
C MET A 196 40.41 -8.33 14.67
N VAL A 197 39.46 -7.71 13.95
CA VAL A 197 39.18 -8.07 12.54
C VAL A 197 39.53 -6.85 11.70
N VAL A 198 40.72 -6.89 11.12
CA VAL A 198 41.17 -5.94 10.10
C VAL A 198 40.42 -6.29 8.82
N LEU A 199 39.32 -5.60 8.54
CA LEU A 199 38.76 -5.56 7.19
C LEU A 199 39.54 -4.51 6.40
N SER A 200 40.54 -4.98 5.66
CA SER A 200 41.14 -4.20 4.57
C SER A 200 40.06 -3.96 3.51
N VAL A 201 39.62 -2.70 3.37
CA VAL A 201 38.66 -2.31 2.33
C VAL A 201 39.43 -2.12 1.03
N ASN A 202 39.20 -3.04 0.08
CA ASN A 202 39.64 -2.91 -1.31
C ASN A 202 38.89 -1.75 -1.98
N ALA A 203 39.55 -0.60 -2.12
CA ALA A 203 39.04 0.63 -2.74
C ALA A 203 38.62 0.52 -4.23
N GLY A 204 38.61 -0.68 -4.83
CA GLY A 204 38.18 -0.92 -6.22
C GLY A 204 36.75 -1.44 -6.37
N ARG A 205 36.11 -1.97 -5.32
CA ARG A 205 34.74 -2.53 -5.39
C ARG A 205 33.63 -1.52 -5.10
N GLU A 206 33.97 -0.36 -4.55
CA GLU A 206 32.97 0.68 -4.24
C GLU A 206 32.43 1.32 -5.52
N GLU A 207 33.27 1.49 -6.56
CA GLU A 207 32.84 2.10 -7.82
C GLU A 207 31.89 1.17 -8.61
N GLU A 208 32.12 -0.14 -8.59
CA GLU A 208 31.22 -1.14 -9.18
C GLU A 208 29.85 -1.15 -8.47
N LEU A 209 29.86 -1.09 -7.14
CA LEU A 209 28.64 -1.01 -6.34
C LEU A 209 27.87 0.30 -6.61
N ILE A 210 28.58 1.43 -6.70
CA ILE A 210 27.96 2.73 -7.02
C ILE A 210 27.36 2.70 -8.42
N MET A 211 28.02 2.05 -9.39
CA MET A 211 27.52 1.90 -10.75
C MET A 211 26.27 1.00 -10.81
N GLU A 212 26.26 -0.11 -10.07
CA GLU A 212 25.09 -1.00 -9.95
C GLU A 212 23.91 -0.28 -9.28
N MET A 213 24.17 0.46 -8.20
CA MET A 213 23.15 1.27 -7.51
C MET A 213 22.59 2.37 -8.42
N ARG A 214 23.43 3.00 -9.26
CA ARG A 214 22.96 3.98 -10.26
C ARG A 214 22.09 3.34 -11.34
N GLY A 215 22.46 2.16 -11.81
CA GLY A 215 21.64 1.39 -12.75
C GLY A 215 20.26 1.05 -12.18
N ALA A 216 20.22 0.52 -10.96
CA ALA A 216 18.97 0.21 -10.25
C ALA A 216 18.10 1.47 -9.98
N LEU A 217 18.73 2.62 -9.72
CA LEU A 217 18.01 3.89 -9.57
C LEU A 217 17.37 4.34 -10.89
N SER A 218 18.07 4.18 -12.00
CA SER A 218 17.53 4.55 -13.33
C SER A 218 16.33 3.68 -13.70
N THR A 219 16.41 2.37 -13.49
CA THR A 219 15.28 1.45 -13.78
C THR A 219 14.06 1.75 -12.90
N LEU A 220 14.27 2.01 -11.60
CA LEU A 220 13.19 2.42 -10.70
C LEU A 220 12.58 3.77 -11.11
N GLN A 221 13.38 4.73 -11.58
CA GLN A 221 12.86 5.99 -12.08
C GLN A 221 11.99 5.80 -13.33
N GLU A 222 12.44 4.99 -14.28
CA GLU A 222 11.66 4.66 -15.49
C GLU A 222 10.33 3.98 -15.13
N GLU A 223 10.34 2.97 -14.26
CA GLU A 223 9.11 2.33 -13.79
C GLU A 223 8.18 3.32 -13.08
N ASN A 224 8.73 4.23 -12.27
CA ASN A 224 7.93 5.27 -11.61
C ASN A 224 7.26 6.20 -12.63
N THR A 225 7.95 6.55 -13.72
CA THR A 225 7.34 7.35 -14.80
C THR A 225 6.24 6.59 -15.53
N LYS A 226 6.43 5.29 -15.82
CA LYS A 226 5.41 4.43 -16.44
C LYS A 226 4.17 4.30 -15.55
N LEU A 227 4.38 4.10 -14.24
CA LEU A 227 3.29 4.03 -13.27
C LEU A 227 2.54 5.35 -13.16
N LYS A 228 3.23 6.51 -13.16
CA LYS A 228 2.58 7.83 -13.20
C LYS A 228 1.72 8.02 -14.44
N GLN A 229 2.22 7.60 -15.61
CA GLN A 229 1.43 7.65 -16.85
C GLN A 229 0.19 6.75 -16.77
N LYS A 230 0.34 5.51 -16.29
CA LYS A 230 -0.78 4.57 -16.12
C LYS A 230 -1.82 5.10 -15.12
N LEU A 231 -1.37 5.70 -14.03
CA LEU A 231 -2.25 6.33 -13.04
C LEU A 231 -3.05 7.48 -13.66
N LYS A 232 -2.40 8.32 -14.49
CA LYS A 232 -3.05 9.42 -15.20
C LYS A 232 -4.14 8.92 -16.17
N LEU A 233 -3.82 7.90 -16.98
CA LEU A 233 -4.80 7.29 -17.88
C LEU A 233 -5.99 6.69 -17.12
N MET A 234 -5.72 6.03 -16.00
CA MET A 234 -6.77 5.47 -15.15
C MET A 234 -7.64 6.58 -14.54
N GLN A 235 -7.04 7.68 -14.06
CA GLN A 235 -7.78 8.83 -13.54
C GLN A 235 -8.64 9.51 -14.61
N GLU A 236 -8.12 9.64 -15.83
CA GLU A 236 -8.90 10.14 -16.98
C GLU A 236 -10.05 9.20 -17.32
N GLY A 237 -9.83 7.88 -17.29
CA GLY A 237 -10.88 6.87 -17.46
C GLY A 237 -11.96 6.96 -16.37
N PHE A 238 -11.57 7.09 -15.11
CA PHE A 238 -12.49 7.33 -14.00
C PHE A 238 -13.28 8.63 -14.17
N LYS A 239 -12.63 9.70 -14.65
CA LYS A 239 -13.29 10.98 -14.90
C LYS A 239 -14.35 10.84 -16.00
N ARG A 240 -14.03 10.19 -17.12
CA ARG A 240 -14.99 9.91 -18.21
C ARG A 240 -16.15 9.04 -17.75
N LEU A 241 -15.86 7.99 -16.96
CA LEU A 241 -16.89 7.10 -16.42
C LEU A 241 -17.81 7.86 -15.46
N LYS A 242 -17.24 8.71 -14.61
CA LYS A 242 -18.00 9.57 -13.70
C LYS A 242 -18.90 10.55 -14.46
N GLU A 243 -18.37 11.21 -15.49
CA GLU A 243 -19.14 12.10 -16.37
C GLU A 243 -20.28 11.36 -17.09
N ALA A 244 -20.05 10.13 -17.57
CA ALA A 244 -21.06 9.29 -18.21
C ALA A 244 -22.17 8.82 -17.24
N ILE A 245 -21.84 8.65 -15.95
CA ILE A 245 -22.81 8.28 -14.91
C ILE A 245 -23.63 9.50 -14.43
N GLU A 246 -22.99 10.67 -14.29
CA GLU A 246 -23.63 11.90 -13.79
C GLU A 246 -24.47 12.61 -14.86
N HIS A 247 -24.14 12.43 -16.14
CA HIS A 247 -24.88 12.97 -17.28
C HIS A 247 -25.22 11.87 -18.29
N PRO A 248 -26.24 11.04 -18.03
CA PRO A 248 -26.79 10.09 -19.01
C PRO A 248 -27.60 10.86 -20.07
N SER A 249 -26.94 11.73 -20.82
CA SER A 249 -27.50 12.33 -22.02
C SER A 249 -27.39 11.30 -23.16
N GLU A 250 -28.45 11.22 -23.96
CA GLU A 250 -28.72 10.28 -25.06
C GLU A 250 -27.52 9.85 -25.91
N PRO A 251 -27.56 8.63 -26.50
CA PRO A 251 -26.41 8.04 -27.19
C PRO A 251 -26.14 8.76 -28.51
N ASN A 252 -25.22 9.72 -28.51
CA ASN A 252 -24.52 10.11 -29.72
C ASN A 252 -23.38 9.12 -29.96
N ILE A 253 -23.70 8.09 -30.76
CA ILE A 253 -22.71 7.26 -31.41
C ILE A 253 -22.00 8.14 -32.45
N GLU A 254 -20.96 8.85 -32.03
CA GLU A 254 -19.90 9.24 -32.95
C GLU A 254 -18.77 8.21 -32.79
N LEU A 255 -18.76 7.26 -33.73
CA LEU A 255 -17.56 6.53 -34.10
C LEU A 255 -16.49 7.56 -34.42
N ASP A 256 -15.55 7.78 -33.49
CA ASP A 256 -14.33 8.48 -33.84
C ASP A 256 -13.20 7.46 -33.98
N SER A 257 -12.86 7.26 -35.24
CA SER A 257 -11.78 6.45 -35.77
C SER A 257 -10.44 6.78 -35.10
N PHE A 258 -9.94 5.90 -34.25
CA PHE A 258 -8.55 5.99 -33.83
C PHE A 258 -7.68 5.21 -34.81
N SER A 259 -6.94 5.97 -35.62
CA SER A 259 -6.05 5.50 -36.67
C SER A 259 -4.97 4.58 -36.08
N LEU A 260 -4.92 3.36 -36.60
CA LEU A 260 -3.81 2.45 -36.42
C LEU A 260 -2.65 2.98 -37.29
N MET A 261 -1.82 3.87 -36.73
CA MET A 261 -0.54 4.23 -37.34
C MET A 261 0.45 3.10 -37.02
N ASP A 262 0.59 2.23 -38.02
CA ASP A 262 1.74 1.39 -38.26
C ASP A 262 3.03 2.22 -38.17
N SER A 263 3.97 1.73 -37.38
CA SER A 263 5.37 2.19 -37.40
C SER A 263 6.24 0.97 -37.13
N SER A 264 6.15 0.01 -38.05
CA SER A 264 7.27 -0.85 -38.38
C SER A 264 8.48 0.04 -38.69
N SER A 265 9.51 -0.01 -37.86
CA SER A 265 10.86 0.36 -38.28
C SER A 265 11.79 -0.73 -37.81
N ASP A 266 12.07 -1.63 -38.74
CA ASP A 266 13.23 -2.49 -38.75
C ASP A 266 14.49 -1.67 -38.41
N HIS A 267 15.28 -2.18 -37.46
CA HIS A 267 16.72 -2.17 -37.62
C HIS A 267 17.30 -3.42 -36.96
N VAL A 268 17.37 -4.48 -37.77
CA VAL A 268 18.40 -5.50 -37.69
C VAL A 268 19.74 -4.81 -37.93
N LEU A 269 20.69 -5.00 -37.02
CA LEU A 269 22.12 -5.01 -37.35
C LEU A 269 22.78 -6.08 -36.48
N LEU A 270 22.98 -7.23 -37.12
CA LEU A 270 23.98 -8.23 -36.78
C LEU A 270 25.35 -7.70 -37.23
N GLU A 271 26.27 -7.55 -36.29
CA GLU A 271 27.62 -8.14 -36.30
C GLU A 271 28.21 -8.08 -34.88
#